data_AF-A0A1H0R3D5-F1
#
_entry.id   AF-A0A1H0R3D5-F1
#
_cell.length_a   1.000
_cell.length_b   1.000
_cell.length_c   1.000
_cell.angle_alpha   90.00
_cell.angle_beta   90.00
_cell.angle_gamma   90.00
#
_symmetry.space_group_name_H-M   'P 1'
#
loop_
_entity.id
_entity.type
_entity.pdbx_description
1 polymer ?
#
loop_
_entity_poly.entity_id
_entity_poly.type
_entity_poly.pdbx_seq_one_letter_code
_entity_poly.pdbx_strand_id
1 'polypeptide(L)'
;MISEPEMTGGSGEDPAGQHSRDTPGAATPDVLDGTGALTPGVLGGDVLSGGTEPLRPPRRTPRAPRPPGTWPLARAPWAWALAGALVASAGWAAGGTLAERAHHHGPDLHGYRIVGSPCIGSALEPLFDATPADGFSPWPANESTGPALDRVDCTAVSTTDPEAKHAQFEYLATVSVELHKKTDPGPEFHDERALDWQTVQRADTVTTVPGLGDQAYLLTVIPSQIQLKVLQGGAVIVVGLTIQRTEPDDGDPTVTYDTTPYSQPDIDRYRPALISTVRSVMTKLKMPEL
;
A
#
# COMPACT_ATOMS: atom_id res chain seq x y z
N MET A 1 -37.52 -24.43 50.63
CA MET A 1 -38.55 -24.87 49.66
C MET A 1 -37.93 -24.67 48.29
N ILE A 2 -37.61 -25.79 47.66
CA ILE A 2 -36.94 -25.91 46.35
C ILE A 2 -38.05 -25.93 45.30
N SER A 3 -37.88 -25.16 44.22
CA SER A 3 -38.69 -25.31 43.01
C SER A 3 -37.82 -24.96 41.81
N GLU A 4 -37.25 -25.99 41.21
CA GLU A 4 -36.82 -26.03 39.81
C GLU A 4 -38.06 -26.07 38.91
N PRO A 5 -37.94 -25.60 37.66
CA PRO A 5 -38.58 -26.34 36.58
C PRO A 5 -37.62 -26.63 35.42
N GLU A 6 -37.50 -27.94 35.20
CA GLU A 6 -37.47 -28.71 33.95
C GLU A 6 -36.99 -28.07 32.63
N MET A 7 -35.89 -28.67 32.14
CA MET A 7 -35.54 -28.78 30.73
C MET A 7 -36.58 -29.60 29.95
N THR A 8 -36.97 -29.11 28.77
CA THR A 8 -37.49 -29.94 27.68
C THR A 8 -36.64 -29.72 26.44
N GLY A 9 -36.04 -30.81 25.95
CA GLY A 9 -35.28 -30.85 24.71
C GLY A 9 -36.20 -30.90 23.49
N GLY A 10 -35.73 -30.27 22.41
CA GLY A 10 -36.28 -30.40 21.07
C GLY A 10 -35.12 -30.61 20.08
N SER A 11 -34.98 -31.85 19.63
CA SER A 11 -34.11 -32.26 18.54
C SER A 11 -34.82 -32.07 17.19
N GLY A 12 -34.03 -31.82 16.12
CA GLY A 12 -34.46 -31.80 14.71
C GLY A 12 -34.41 -30.39 14.14
N GLU A 13 -33.78 -30.08 13.01
CA GLU A 13 -33.30 -30.87 11.88
C GLU A 13 -32.26 -30.04 11.12
N ASP A 14 -31.17 -30.68 10.67
CA ASP A 14 -30.32 -30.20 9.59
C ASP A 14 -31.05 -30.37 8.25
N PRO A 15 -31.09 -29.35 7.38
CA PRO A 15 -31.09 -29.57 5.95
C PRO A 15 -29.69 -29.31 5.39
N ALA A 16 -28.99 -30.40 5.15
CA ALA A 16 -27.94 -30.46 4.15
C ALA A 16 -28.51 -30.12 2.77
N GLY A 17 -27.82 -29.23 2.06
CA GLY A 17 -27.72 -29.26 0.62
C GLY A 17 -28.56 -28.24 -0.15
N GLN A 18 -27.91 -27.18 -0.61
CA GLN A 18 -27.96 -26.89 -2.04
C GLN A 18 -26.68 -26.25 -2.55
N HIS A 19 -25.97 -27.03 -3.37
CA HIS A 19 -25.04 -26.54 -4.36
C HIS A 19 -25.71 -25.46 -5.22
N SER A 20 -25.12 -24.27 -5.26
CA SER A 20 -25.13 -23.44 -6.47
C SER A 20 -23.73 -22.88 -6.65
N ARG A 21 -22.99 -23.56 -7.54
CA ARG A 21 -21.89 -22.97 -8.27
C ARG A 21 -22.51 -21.95 -9.20
N ASP A 22 -22.22 -20.67 -9.00
CA ASP A 22 -22.29 -19.69 -10.07
C ASP A 22 -21.07 -18.78 -9.95
N THR A 23 -20.07 -19.13 -10.75
CA THR A 23 -18.94 -18.28 -11.12
C THR A 23 -19.29 -17.62 -12.45
N PRO A 24 -19.39 -16.29 -12.48
CA PRO A 24 -19.05 -15.52 -13.69
C PRO A 24 -18.11 -14.36 -13.30
N GLY A 25 -17.02 -14.06 -13.96
CA GLY A 25 -16.34 -14.63 -15.11
C GLY A 25 -14.93 -14.04 -15.08
N ALA A 26 -13.96 -14.84 -15.47
CA ALA A 26 -12.59 -14.37 -15.67
C ALA A 26 -12.59 -13.35 -16.81
N ALA A 27 -12.30 -12.09 -16.49
CA ALA A 27 -11.90 -11.12 -17.48
C ALA A 27 -10.52 -11.53 -18.01
N THR A 28 -10.51 -12.04 -19.23
CA THR A 28 -9.30 -12.19 -20.05
C THR A 28 -8.73 -10.81 -20.36
N PRO A 29 -7.44 -10.56 -20.11
CA PRO A 29 -6.77 -9.42 -20.73
C PRO A 29 -6.55 -9.71 -22.22
N ASP A 30 -7.08 -8.82 -23.07
CA ASP A 30 -6.75 -8.77 -24.49
C ASP A 30 -5.23 -8.65 -24.66
N VAL A 31 -4.65 -9.68 -25.25
CA VAL A 31 -3.27 -9.72 -25.72
C VAL A 31 -3.24 -8.91 -27.02
N LEU A 32 -2.86 -7.64 -26.94
CA LEU A 32 -2.42 -6.88 -28.11
C LEU A 32 -1.02 -7.34 -28.50
N ASP A 33 -0.98 -8.21 -29.49
CA ASP A 33 0.20 -8.63 -30.24
C ASP A 33 0.76 -7.44 -31.03
N GLY A 34 1.68 -6.71 -30.40
CA GLY A 34 2.42 -5.59 -30.98
C GLY A 34 3.84 -6.01 -31.34
N THR A 35 3.99 -6.79 -32.41
CA THR A 35 5.28 -7.17 -33.01
C THR A 35 5.94 -5.95 -33.68
N GLY A 36 6.61 -5.12 -32.88
CA GLY A 36 7.45 -4.01 -33.35
C GLY A 36 8.84 -4.49 -33.79
N ALA A 37 8.95 -5.03 -35.01
CA ALA A 37 10.23 -5.32 -35.65
C ALA A 37 10.86 -4.01 -36.17
N LEU A 38 11.92 -3.53 -35.51
CA LEU A 38 12.78 -2.46 -36.03
C LEU A 38 13.65 -3.04 -37.16
N THR A 39 13.31 -2.70 -38.40
CA THR A 39 14.19 -2.88 -39.58
C THR A 39 14.92 -1.57 -39.88
N PRO A 40 16.23 -1.59 -40.17
CA PRO A 40 16.97 -0.40 -40.58
C PRO A 40 16.67 -0.05 -42.05
N GLY A 41 16.46 1.24 -42.29
CA GLY A 41 16.07 1.82 -43.56
C GLY A 41 17.08 1.59 -44.69
N VAL A 42 16.54 1.16 -45.83
CA VAL A 42 17.20 1.20 -47.13
C VAL A 42 16.70 2.46 -47.84
N LEU A 43 17.63 3.39 -48.11
CA LEU A 43 17.38 4.57 -48.91
C LEU A 43 17.09 4.16 -50.37
N GLY A 44 15.87 4.45 -50.80
CA GLY A 44 15.46 4.43 -52.20
C GLY A 44 16.14 5.56 -52.97
N GLY A 45 16.57 5.24 -54.19
CA GLY A 45 16.95 6.21 -55.20
C GLY A 45 15.86 6.38 -56.24
N ASP A 46 15.84 7.56 -56.85
CA ASP A 46 15.27 7.84 -58.18
C ASP A 46 16.20 8.92 -58.80
N VAL A 47 16.98 8.63 -59.86
CA VAL A 47 16.64 8.59 -61.30
C VAL A 47 16.44 9.98 -61.92
N LEU A 48 17.48 10.47 -62.62
CA LEU A 48 17.43 11.35 -63.81
C LEU A 48 18.67 10.96 -64.67
N SER A 49 18.53 10.24 -65.78
CA SER A 49 18.08 10.62 -67.14
C SER A 49 19.10 11.40 -67.98
N GLY A 50 19.40 10.86 -69.18
CA GLY A 50 20.21 11.42 -70.27
C GLY A 50 21.64 10.83 -70.32
N GLY A 51 22.19 10.30 -71.42
CA GLY A 51 21.83 10.23 -72.83
C GLY A 51 23.13 9.99 -73.61
N THR A 52 23.03 9.30 -74.75
CA THR A 52 23.97 9.20 -75.90
C THR A 52 25.30 8.41 -75.81
N GLU A 53 25.25 7.29 -76.53
CA GLU A 53 26.20 6.72 -77.52
C GLU A 53 27.58 6.11 -77.15
N PRO A 54 28.01 5.08 -77.94
CA PRO A 54 28.91 4.02 -77.48
C PRO A 54 30.33 4.20 -78.03
N LEU A 55 31.38 3.92 -77.26
CA LEU A 55 32.71 3.66 -77.84
C LEU A 55 33.67 2.94 -76.86
N ARG A 56 34.13 1.76 -77.30
CA ARG A 56 35.46 1.12 -77.10
C ARG A 56 35.82 0.52 -75.72
N PRO A 57 36.18 -0.78 -75.63
CA PRO A 57 36.76 -1.35 -74.41
C PRO A 57 38.24 -0.96 -74.28
N PRO A 58 38.71 -0.39 -73.15
CA PRO A 58 40.14 -0.32 -72.88
C PRO A 58 40.66 -1.68 -72.38
N ARG A 59 41.87 -2.01 -72.86
CA ARG A 59 42.66 -3.20 -72.60
C ARG A 59 42.79 -3.52 -71.11
N ARG A 60 42.64 -4.80 -70.76
CA ARG A 60 43.13 -5.36 -69.49
C ARG A 60 44.65 -5.17 -69.40
N THR A 61 45.11 -4.43 -68.41
CA THR A 61 46.51 -4.46 -67.98
C THR A 61 46.72 -5.63 -67.01
N PRO A 62 47.86 -6.34 -67.06
CA PRO A 62 48.17 -7.41 -66.11
C PRO A 62 48.42 -6.81 -64.72
N ARG A 63 47.71 -7.31 -63.71
CA ARG A 63 47.93 -6.97 -62.30
C ARG A 63 49.23 -7.61 -61.84
N ALA A 64 50.16 -6.81 -61.31
CA ALA A 64 51.41 -7.29 -60.72
C ALA A 64 51.15 -8.26 -59.55
N PRO A 65 52.06 -9.21 -59.27
CA PRO A 65 51.92 -10.15 -58.16
C PRO A 65 52.03 -9.40 -56.83
N ARG A 66 51.05 -9.60 -55.93
CA ARG A 66 51.18 -9.19 -54.53
C ARG A 66 52.18 -10.11 -53.81
N PRO A 67 53.01 -9.59 -52.90
CA PRO A 67 53.92 -10.41 -52.11
C PRO A 67 53.13 -11.31 -51.14
N PRO A 68 53.64 -12.51 -50.78
CA PRO A 68 53.03 -13.37 -49.78
C PRO A 68 53.35 -12.79 -48.39
N GLY A 69 52.49 -11.90 -47.91
CA GLY A 69 52.62 -11.26 -46.62
C GLY A 69 51.46 -11.63 -45.70
N THR A 70 51.73 -12.56 -44.78
CA THR A 70 51.05 -12.77 -43.49
C THR A 70 49.53 -12.90 -43.49
N TRP A 71 49.07 -14.13 -43.23
CA TRP A 71 47.71 -14.43 -42.83
C TRP A 71 47.31 -13.54 -41.64
N PRO A 72 46.30 -12.66 -41.76
CA PRO A 72 45.74 -12.05 -40.57
C PRO A 72 45.09 -13.19 -39.79
N LEU A 73 45.56 -13.40 -38.56
CA LEU A 73 44.82 -14.15 -37.54
C LEU A 73 43.38 -13.68 -37.60
N ALA A 74 42.50 -14.50 -38.17
CA ALA A 74 41.06 -14.29 -38.17
C ALA A 74 40.61 -14.42 -36.72
N ARG A 75 40.79 -13.35 -35.96
CA ARG A 75 40.36 -13.24 -34.57
C ARG A 75 38.84 -13.24 -34.60
N ALA A 76 38.30 -14.42 -34.32
CA ALA A 76 36.92 -14.73 -34.00
C ALA A 76 36.17 -13.51 -33.40
N PRO A 77 35.38 -12.76 -34.19
CA PRO A 77 34.62 -11.62 -33.66
C PRO A 77 33.61 -12.05 -32.59
N TRP A 78 33.18 -13.31 -32.62
CA TRP A 78 32.33 -13.92 -31.59
C TRP A 78 33.01 -14.02 -30.23
N ALA A 79 34.34 -14.14 -30.16
CA ALA A 79 35.06 -14.20 -28.89
C ALA A 79 34.99 -12.86 -28.14
N TRP A 80 35.03 -11.73 -28.88
CA TRP A 80 34.84 -10.40 -28.30
C TRP A 80 33.40 -10.18 -27.84
N ALA A 81 32.41 -10.67 -28.59
CA ALA A 81 31.00 -10.60 -28.18
C ALA A 81 30.75 -11.40 -26.90
N LEU A 82 31.29 -12.63 -26.78
CA LEU A 82 31.17 -13.44 -25.56
C LEU A 82 31.90 -12.81 -24.37
N ALA A 83 33.10 -12.26 -24.59
CA ALA A 83 33.83 -11.54 -23.54
C ALA A 83 33.03 -10.32 -23.06
N GLY A 84 32.45 -9.54 -23.98
CA GLY A 84 31.58 -8.42 -23.65
C GLY A 84 30.35 -8.84 -22.85
N ALA A 85 29.68 -9.92 -23.26
CA ALA A 85 28.53 -10.46 -22.53
C ALA A 85 28.90 -10.93 -21.12
N LEU A 86 30.04 -11.61 -20.95
CA LEU A 86 30.51 -12.05 -19.64
C LEU A 86 30.87 -10.87 -18.73
N VAL A 87 31.56 -9.85 -19.25
CA VAL A 87 31.90 -8.64 -18.49
C VAL A 87 30.65 -7.86 -18.11
N ALA A 88 29.68 -7.74 -19.02
CA ALA A 88 28.40 -7.10 -18.73
C ALA A 88 27.64 -7.87 -17.63
N SER A 89 27.52 -9.19 -17.74
CA SER A 89 26.86 -10.03 -16.72
C SER A 89 27.56 -9.96 -15.37
N ALA A 90 28.90 -9.99 -15.36
CA ALA A 90 29.68 -9.82 -14.13
C ALA A 90 29.50 -8.42 -13.54
N GLY A 91 29.42 -7.39 -14.37
CA GLY A 91 29.16 -6.01 -13.96
C GLY A 91 27.78 -5.85 -13.31
N TRP A 92 26.72 -6.42 -13.91
CA TRP A 92 25.38 -6.41 -13.33
C TRP A 92 25.30 -7.21 -12.03
N ALA A 93 25.94 -8.38 -11.96
CA ALA A 93 25.99 -9.18 -10.73
C ALA A 93 26.76 -8.46 -9.61
N ALA A 94 27.94 -7.91 -9.91
CA ALA A 94 28.72 -7.16 -8.94
C ALA A 94 27.98 -5.90 -8.49
N GLY A 95 27.41 -5.14 -9.43
CA GLY A 95 26.61 -3.95 -9.16
C GLY A 95 25.40 -4.24 -8.27
N GLY A 96 24.64 -5.30 -8.58
CA GLY A 96 23.52 -5.75 -7.76
C GLY A 96 23.94 -6.08 -6.33
N THR A 97 25.00 -6.89 -6.16
CA THR A 97 25.47 -7.27 -4.81
C THR A 97 26.09 -6.12 -4.01
N LEU A 98 26.63 -5.09 -4.68
CA LEU A 98 27.12 -3.87 -4.02
C LEU A 98 25.97 -2.96 -3.60
N ALA A 99 24.94 -2.82 -4.45
CA ALA A 99 23.73 -2.09 -4.12
C ALA A 99 23.02 -2.75 -2.92
N GLU A 100 22.83 -4.07 -2.93
CA GLU A 100 22.24 -4.80 -1.80
C GLU A 100 23.01 -4.60 -0.49
N ARG A 101 24.36 -4.58 -0.55
CA ARG A 101 25.20 -4.32 0.62
C ARG A 101 25.13 -2.88 1.11
N ALA A 102 25.00 -1.92 0.20
CA ALA A 102 24.79 -0.51 0.58
C ALA A 102 23.43 -0.30 1.26
N HIS A 103 22.43 -1.12 0.92
CA HIS A 103 21.10 -1.12 1.54
C HIS A 103 21.02 -1.96 2.84
N HIS A 104 22.14 -2.49 3.37
CA HIS A 104 22.12 -3.27 4.63
C HIS A 104 21.90 -2.43 5.90
N HIS A 105 21.93 -1.11 5.80
CA HIS A 105 21.46 -0.23 6.86
C HIS A 105 20.02 0.18 6.52
N GLY A 106 19.06 -0.61 7.03
CA GLY A 106 17.65 -0.23 6.98
C GLY A 106 17.40 1.12 7.67
N PRO A 107 16.25 1.75 7.43
CA PRO A 107 15.95 3.04 8.06
C PRO A 107 15.90 2.90 9.60
N ASP A 108 16.20 4.01 10.30
CA ASP A 108 16.19 4.03 11.76
C ASP A 108 14.75 3.84 12.27
N LEU A 109 14.54 2.79 13.07
CA LEU A 109 13.24 2.55 13.72
C LEU A 109 13.04 3.42 14.97
N HIS A 110 13.98 4.28 15.37
CA HIS A 110 13.89 5.13 16.56
C HIS A 110 13.53 4.39 17.86
N GLY A 111 13.91 3.11 17.94
CA GLY A 111 13.59 2.22 19.06
C GLY A 111 12.16 1.69 19.09
N TYR A 112 11.34 1.95 18.06
CA TYR A 112 9.98 1.42 17.96
C TYR A 112 9.98 -0.10 17.84
N ARG A 113 9.05 -0.72 18.57
CA ARG A 113 8.77 -2.16 18.52
C ARG A 113 7.27 -2.39 18.64
N ILE A 114 6.75 -3.34 17.87
CA ILE A 114 5.38 -3.83 18.00
C ILE A 114 5.40 -4.97 19.01
N VAL A 115 4.69 -4.80 20.13
CA VAL A 115 4.49 -5.82 21.15
C VAL A 115 3.01 -5.79 21.52
N GLY A 116 2.22 -6.68 20.92
CA GLY A 116 0.78 -6.71 21.10
C GLY A 116 0.03 -5.56 20.41
N SER A 117 -1.26 -5.44 20.77
CA SER A 117 -2.18 -4.46 20.18
C SER A 117 -1.99 -3.05 20.76
N PRO A 118 -1.73 -2.02 19.92
CA PRO A 118 -1.67 -0.64 20.36
C PRO A 118 -3.06 -0.05 20.70
N CYS A 119 -4.14 -0.76 20.40
CA CYS A 119 -5.50 -0.35 20.78
C CYS A 119 -5.88 -0.78 22.20
N ILE A 120 -5.05 -1.60 22.86
CA ILE A 120 -5.27 -2.02 24.24
C ILE A 120 -4.50 -1.07 25.17
N GLY A 121 -5.16 -0.62 26.24
CA GLY A 121 -4.55 0.20 27.28
C GLY A 121 -4.58 1.70 27.02
N SER A 122 -3.71 2.44 27.70
CA SER A 122 -3.76 3.91 27.79
C SER A 122 -3.28 4.68 26.56
N ALA A 123 -2.88 3.99 25.48
CA ALA A 123 -2.39 4.65 24.27
C ALA A 123 -3.46 5.53 23.60
N LEU A 124 -4.73 5.11 23.68
CA LEU A 124 -5.86 5.78 23.03
C LEU A 124 -6.71 6.63 23.98
N GLU A 125 -6.39 6.67 25.28
CA GLU A 125 -7.12 7.44 26.31
C GLU A 125 -7.40 8.89 25.90
N PRO A 126 -6.46 9.68 25.34
CA PRO A 126 -6.76 11.07 25.00
C PRO A 126 -7.87 11.21 23.94
N LEU A 127 -8.02 10.22 23.05
CA LEU A 127 -9.09 10.18 22.06
C LEU A 127 -10.40 9.72 22.70
N PHE A 128 -10.33 8.68 23.54
CA PHE A 128 -11.48 8.12 24.23
C PHE A 128 -12.13 9.15 25.18
N ASP A 129 -11.33 9.87 25.97
CA ASP A 129 -11.82 10.92 26.89
C ASP A 129 -12.47 12.11 26.16
N ALA A 130 -12.12 12.34 24.89
CA ALA A 130 -12.71 13.40 24.08
C ALA A 130 -14.03 12.98 23.41
N THR A 131 -14.32 11.67 23.37
CA THR A 131 -15.57 11.14 22.82
C THR A 131 -16.64 11.05 23.91
N PRO A 132 -17.92 11.26 23.56
CA PRO A 132 -19.03 11.15 24.51
C PRO A 132 -19.47 9.70 24.74
N ALA A 133 -18.74 8.71 24.21
CA ALA A 133 -19.13 7.31 24.25
C ALA A 133 -18.52 6.60 25.48
N ASP A 134 -19.27 5.68 26.06
CA ASP A 134 -18.87 4.98 27.28
C ASP A 134 -18.08 3.72 26.95
N GLY A 135 -16.76 3.76 27.21
CA GLY A 135 -15.89 2.60 27.12
C GLY A 135 -15.63 2.13 25.68
N PHE A 136 -14.36 2.01 25.33
CA PHE A 136 -13.95 1.43 24.05
C PHE A 136 -13.64 -0.05 24.20
N SER A 137 -14.25 -0.86 23.34
CA SER A 137 -13.95 -2.28 23.23
C SER A 137 -12.97 -2.51 22.08
N PRO A 138 -11.72 -2.92 22.35
CA PRO A 138 -10.75 -3.21 21.30
C PRO A 138 -11.08 -4.54 20.62
N TRP A 139 -11.08 -4.55 19.29
CA TRP A 139 -11.05 -5.77 18.50
C TRP A 139 -9.65 -6.40 18.52
N PRO A 140 -9.54 -7.72 18.25
CA PRO A 140 -8.25 -8.36 18.08
C PRO A 140 -7.38 -7.63 17.06
N ALA A 141 -6.12 -7.39 17.40
CA ALA A 141 -5.17 -6.82 16.46
C ALA A 141 -4.75 -7.85 15.41
N ASN A 142 -4.58 -7.38 14.19
CA ASN A 142 -3.95 -8.13 13.11
C ASN A 142 -2.46 -7.79 13.11
N GLU A 143 -1.63 -8.76 13.46
CA GLU A 143 -0.17 -8.59 13.54
C GLU A 143 0.52 -9.43 12.45
N SER A 144 1.52 -8.84 11.81
CA SER A 144 2.38 -9.52 10.84
C SER A 144 3.83 -9.11 11.04
N THR A 145 4.68 -10.05 11.43
CA THR A 145 6.09 -9.82 11.71
C THR A 145 6.94 -10.54 10.67
N GLY A 146 7.83 -9.82 10.00
CA GLY A 146 8.63 -10.36 8.90
C GLY A 146 10.05 -9.80 8.88
N PRO A 147 10.97 -10.33 8.07
CA PRO A 147 12.36 -9.83 8.05
C PRO A 147 12.50 -8.41 7.47
N ALA A 148 11.51 -7.92 6.72
CA ALA A 148 11.54 -6.63 6.04
C ALA A 148 10.58 -5.59 6.64
N LEU A 149 9.47 -6.04 7.23
CA LEU A 149 8.37 -5.21 7.70
C LEU A 149 7.74 -5.90 8.90
N ASP A 150 7.46 -5.13 9.95
CA ASP A 150 6.50 -5.52 10.99
C ASP A 150 5.28 -4.61 10.87
N ARG A 151 4.08 -5.17 11.01
CA ARG A 151 2.82 -4.46 10.87
C ARG A 151 1.86 -4.86 11.97
N VAL A 152 1.14 -3.89 12.51
CA VAL A 152 -0.04 -4.13 13.35
C VAL A 152 -1.16 -3.19 12.96
N ASP A 153 -2.36 -3.74 12.82
CA ASP A 153 -3.59 -2.98 12.61
C ASP A 153 -4.61 -3.38 13.68
N CYS A 154 -5.28 -2.43 14.28
CA CYS A 154 -6.35 -2.70 15.25
C CYS A 154 -7.42 -1.60 15.22
N THR A 155 -8.60 -1.97 15.74
CA THR A 155 -9.75 -1.08 15.85
C THR A 155 -10.30 -1.17 17.26
N ALA A 156 -10.70 -0.05 17.84
CA ALA A 156 -11.48 0.02 19.06
C ALA A 156 -12.81 0.71 18.77
N VAL A 157 -13.90 0.13 19.26
CA VAL A 157 -15.26 0.58 18.97
C VAL A 157 -15.97 0.98 20.25
N SER A 158 -16.75 2.06 20.21
CA SER A 158 -17.63 2.48 21.30
C SER A 158 -18.93 3.06 20.75
N THR A 159 -20.01 2.93 21.51
CA THR A 159 -21.34 3.40 21.13
C THR A 159 -21.92 4.25 22.25
N THR A 160 -22.62 5.35 21.92
CA THR A 160 -23.08 6.34 22.92
C THR A 160 -24.12 5.83 23.92
N ASP A 161 -24.97 4.89 23.53
CA ASP A 161 -25.95 4.27 24.44
C ASP A 161 -26.39 2.93 23.83
N PRO A 162 -25.78 1.80 24.18
CA PRO A 162 -26.10 0.51 23.58
C PRO A 162 -27.55 0.05 23.82
N GLU A 163 -28.28 0.64 24.77
CA GLU A 163 -29.68 0.30 25.09
C GLU A 163 -30.69 1.28 24.46
N ALA A 164 -30.22 2.33 23.78
CA ALA A 164 -31.09 3.34 23.16
C ALA A 164 -31.92 2.76 22.01
N LYS A 165 -33.24 3.02 22.06
CA LYS A 165 -34.20 2.71 20.98
C LYS A 165 -34.25 3.78 19.88
N HIS A 166 -33.20 4.58 19.74
CA HIS A 166 -33.07 5.63 18.74
C HIS A 166 -31.71 5.53 18.06
N ALA A 167 -31.54 6.18 16.91
CA ALA A 167 -30.29 6.14 16.17
C ALA A 167 -29.10 6.59 17.04
N GLN A 168 -28.02 5.83 16.98
CA GLN A 168 -26.85 5.97 17.85
C GLN A 168 -25.64 6.39 17.03
N PHE A 169 -24.62 6.92 17.71
CA PHE A 169 -23.30 7.12 17.11
C PHE A 169 -22.34 6.04 17.59
N GLU A 170 -21.77 5.35 16.62
CA GLU A 170 -20.64 4.46 16.81
C GLU A 170 -19.35 5.22 16.49
N TYR A 171 -18.36 5.09 17.38
CA TYR A 171 -17.04 5.69 17.28
C TYR A 171 -16.03 4.57 17.05
N LEU A 172 -15.35 4.60 15.91
CA LEU A 172 -14.33 3.63 15.55
C LEU A 172 -12.97 4.33 15.56
N ALA A 173 -12.14 3.98 16.53
CA ALA A 173 -10.75 4.41 16.57
C ALA A 173 -9.88 3.32 15.92
N THR A 174 -9.16 3.67 14.85
CA THR A 174 -8.27 2.74 14.15
C THR A 174 -6.81 3.10 14.40
N VAL A 175 -5.95 2.10 14.57
CA VAL A 175 -4.50 2.29 14.63
C VAL A 175 -3.84 1.35 13.63
N SER A 176 -2.93 1.89 12.82
CA SER A 176 -2.03 1.14 11.95
C SER A 176 -0.60 1.55 12.24
N VAL A 177 0.28 0.58 12.42
CA VAL A 177 1.71 0.80 12.62
C VAL A 177 2.47 -0.12 11.68
N GLU A 178 3.35 0.46 10.89
CA GLU A 178 4.27 -0.24 10.00
C GLU A 178 5.71 0.13 10.35
N LEU A 179 6.53 -0.86 10.67
CA LEU A 179 7.95 -0.73 10.95
C LEU A 179 8.76 -1.34 9.81
N HIS A 180 9.23 -0.48 8.90
CA HIS A 180 10.02 -0.86 7.74
C HIS A 180 11.48 -1.07 8.15
N LYS A 181 11.96 -2.32 8.07
CA LYS A 181 13.30 -2.73 8.54
C LYS A 181 14.36 -2.75 7.44
N LYS A 182 13.94 -2.67 6.18
CA LYS A 182 14.82 -2.79 4.99
C LYS A 182 14.65 -1.66 3.99
N THR A 183 13.42 -1.20 3.76
CA THR A 183 13.09 -0.18 2.76
C THR A 183 12.76 1.13 3.46
N ASP A 184 13.17 2.27 2.91
CA ASP A 184 12.75 3.59 3.40
C ASP A 184 11.31 3.86 2.93
N PRO A 185 10.33 4.03 3.85
CA PRO A 185 8.94 4.30 3.49
C PRO A 185 8.70 5.77 3.10
N GLY A 186 9.68 6.67 3.26
CA GLY A 186 9.52 8.11 3.04
C GLY A 186 8.95 8.51 1.67
N PRO A 187 9.47 7.99 0.54
CA PRO A 187 8.94 8.31 -0.79
C PRO A 187 7.46 7.93 -0.97
N GLU A 188 7.08 6.72 -0.55
CA GLU A 188 5.69 6.22 -0.64
C GLU A 188 4.77 7.03 0.29
N PHE A 189 5.21 7.26 1.54
CA PHE A 189 4.47 8.06 2.51
C PHE A 189 4.18 9.48 1.99
N HIS A 190 5.15 10.11 1.33
CA HIS A 190 4.96 11.43 0.75
C HIS A 190 3.95 11.41 -0.41
N ASP A 191 3.99 10.41 -1.27
CA ASP A 191 3.08 10.31 -2.42
C ASP A 191 1.63 10.07 -1.95
N GLU A 192 1.46 9.26 -0.91
CA GLU A 192 0.16 8.92 -0.34
C GLU A 192 -0.35 9.90 0.75
N ARG A 193 0.30 11.07 0.92
CA ARG A 193 -0.02 12.03 2.00
C ARG A 193 -1.47 12.54 2.03
N ALA A 194 -2.18 12.44 0.91
CA ALA A 194 -3.55 12.89 0.75
C ALA A 194 -4.57 11.74 0.64
N LEU A 195 -4.12 10.49 0.83
CA LEU A 195 -4.95 9.30 0.68
C LEU A 195 -5.24 8.67 2.05
N ASP A 196 -6.50 8.26 2.22
CA ASP A 196 -6.93 7.37 3.29
C ASP A 196 -6.14 6.06 3.25
N TRP A 197 -5.67 5.60 4.42
CA TRP A 197 -4.76 4.45 4.46
C TRP A 197 -5.46 3.11 4.19
N GLN A 198 -6.78 3.02 4.38
CA GLN A 198 -7.54 1.78 4.21
C GLN A 198 -8.19 1.69 2.84
N THR A 199 -8.79 2.80 2.40
CA THR A 199 -9.67 2.86 1.22
C THR A 199 -9.00 3.51 0.02
N VAL A 200 -7.84 4.15 0.21
CA VAL A 200 -7.14 4.93 -0.84
C VAL A 200 -7.99 6.11 -1.35
N GLN A 201 -9.06 6.45 -0.62
CA GLN A 201 -9.89 7.62 -0.92
C GLN A 201 -9.08 8.90 -0.70
N ARG A 202 -9.20 9.88 -1.61
CA ARG A 202 -8.58 11.19 -1.42
C ARG A 202 -9.32 11.96 -0.33
N ALA A 203 -8.55 12.55 0.59
CA ALA A 203 -9.10 13.38 1.66
C ALA A 203 -9.62 14.74 1.17
N ASP A 204 -10.70 15.21 1.78
CA ASP A 204 -11.27 16.54 1.55
C ASP A 204 -10.31 17.65 1.99
N THR A 205 -9.63 17.45 3.13
CA THR A 205 -8.66 18.41 3.67
C THR A 205 -7.41 17.69 4.17
N VAL A 206 -6.25 18.28 3.89
CA VAL A 206 -4.93 17.81 4.36
C VAL A 206 -4.21 18.97 5.03
N THR A 207 -3.79 18.78 6.28
CA THR A 207 -3.05 19.78 7.07
C THR A 207 -1.75 19.18 7.59
N THR A 208 -0.62 19.85 7.40
CA THR A 208 0.66 19.43 8.00
C THR A 208 0.66 19.70 9.50
N VAL A 209 1.14 18.73 10.29
CA VAL A 209 1.26 18.86 11.76
C VAL A 209 2.75 18.93 12.14
N PRO A 210 3.32 20.13 12.34
CA PRO A 210 4.73 20.25 12.67
C PRO A 210 5.04 19.69 14.06
N GLY A 211 6.27 19.20 14.25
CA GLY A 211 6.75 18.71 15.54
C GLY A 211 6.26 17.32 15.93
N LEU A 212 5.76 16.54 14.97
CA LEU A 212 5.36 15.14 15.15
C LEU A 212 6.03 14.29 14.08
N GLY A 213 7.01 13.47 14.48
CA GLY A 213 7.86 12.72 13.54
C GLY A 213 8.66 13.62 12.60
N ASP A 214 9.12 13.02 11.49
CA ASP A 214 9.80 13.71 10.39
C ASP A 214 8.78 14.38 9.45
N GLN A 215 7.65 13.71 9.23
CA GLN A 215 6.50 14.24 8.50
C GLN A 215 5.20 13.79 9.15
N ALA A 216 4.23 14.69 9.28
CA ALA A 216 2.90 14.35 9.75
C ALA A 216 1.81 15.12 9.00
N TYR A 217 0.76 14.40 8.64
CA TYR A 217 -0.38 14.92 7.90
C TYR A 217 -1.67 14.51 8.62
N LEU A 218 -2.48 15.52 8.97
CA LEU A 218 -3.83 15.38 9.47
C LEU A 218 -4.79 15.48 8.28
N LEU A 219 -5.58 14.44 8.07
CA LEU A 219 -6.51 14.31 6.96
C LEU A 219 -7.94 14.25 7.50
N THR A 220 -8.81 15.11 6.98
CA THR A 220 -10.26 14.93 7.09
C THR A 220 -10.70 14.28 5.78
N VAL A 221 -11.03 12.98 5.83
CA VAL A 221 -11.28 12.17 4.63
C VAL A 221 -12.69 12.44 4.11
N ILE A 222 -13.64 12.34 5.02
CA ILE A 222 -15.04 12.76 4.88
C ILE A 222 -15.43 13.47 6.18
N PRO A 223 -16.57 14.18 6.25
CA PRO A 223 -16.92 14.95 7.45
C PRO A 223 -17.14 14.13 8.73
N SER A 224 -17.18 12.80 8.65
CA SER A 224 -17.25 11.91 9.81
C SER A 224 -15.98 11.07 10.03
N GLN A 225 -14.91 11.32 9.28
CA GLN A 225 -13.67 10.56 9.35
C GLN A 225 -12.44 11.48 9.35
N ILE A 226 -11.61 11.34 10.37
CA ILE A 226 -10.35 12.06 10.51
C ILE A 226 -9.22 11.08 10.82
N GLN A 227 -8.04 11.32 10.26
CA GLN A 227 -6.85 10.51 10.53
C GLN A 227 -5.59 11.35 10.59
N LEU A 228 -4.60 10.89 11.35
CA LEU A 228 -3.28 11.50 11.47
C LEU A 228 -2.24 10.46 11.07
N LYS A 229 -1.58 10.71 9.94
CA LYS A 229 -0.47 9.92 9.40
C LYS A 229 0.84 10.54 9.86
N VAL A 230 1.75 9.74 10.40
CA VAL A 230 3.07 10.17 10.86
C VAL A 230 4.14 9.24 10.33
N LEU A 231 5.20 9.81 9.80
CA LEU A 231 6.44 9.14 9.42
C LEU A 231 7.54 9.57 10.39
N GLN A 232 8.28 8.62 10.94
CA GLN A 232 9.50 8.86 11.69
C GLN A 232 10.53 7.75 11.42
N GLY A 233 11.56 8.08 10.65
CA GLY A 233 12.54 7.11 10.15
C GLY A 233 11.85 5.98 9.38
N GLY A 234 12.03 4.73 9.83
CA GLY A 234 11.40 3.55 9.25
C GLY A 234 9.98 3.27 9.75
N ALA A 235 9.40 4.10 10.61
CA ALA A 235 8.08 3.87 11.18
C ALA A 235 7.01 4.76 10.52
N VAL A 236 5.92 4.14 10.06
CA VAL A 236 4.69 4.80 9.63
C VAL A 236 3.60 4.47 10.64
N ILE A 237 3.00 5.50 11.23
CA ILE A 237 1.96 5.38 12.26
C ILE A 237 0.74 6.15 11.78
N VAL A 238 -0.41 5.49 11.75
CA VAL A 238 -1.69 6.10 11.39
C VAL A 238 -2.69 5.86 12.51
N VAL A 239 -3.28 6.94 13.02
CA VAL A 239 -4.41 6.85 13.94
C VAL A 239 -5.60 7.56 13.31
N GLY A 240 -6.75 6.89 13.30
CA GLY A 240 -7.99 7.37 12.71
C GLY A 240 -9.14 7.36 13.70
N LEU A 241 -10.11 8.24 13.48
CA LEU A 241 -11.41 8.23 14.13
C LEU A 241 -12.49 8.33 13.04
N THR A 242 -13.41 7.38 13.05
CA THR A 242 -14.61 7.39 12.21
C THR A 242 -15.85 7.43 13.11
N ILE A 243 -16.79 8.30 12.78
CA ILE A 243 -18.10 8.38 13.42
C ILE A 243 -19.14 7.84 12.44
N GLN A 244 -19.86 6.82 12.85
CA GLN A 244 -20.92 6.22 12.06
C GLN A 244 -22.25 6.37 12.80
N ARG A 245 -23.33 6.53 12.03
CA ARG A 245 -24.67 6.45 12.59
C ARG A 245 -25.12 5.00 12.46
N THR A 246 -25.49 4.41 13.57
CA THR A 246 -26.09 3.08 13.61
C THR A 246 -27.59 3.24 13.83
N GLU A 247 -28.37 2.68 12.92
CA GLU A 247 -29.82 2.58 13.11
C GLU A 247 -30.12 1.44 14.08
N PRO A 248 -31.14 1.58 14.95
CA PRO A 248 -31.54 0.48 15.82
C PRO A 248 -31.92 -0.74 14.97
N ASP A 249 -31.56 -1.94 15.47
CA ASP A 249 -31.89 -3.21 14.82
C ASP A 249 -33.40 -3.48 15.01
N ASP A 250 -34.22 -3.00 14.08
CA ASP A 250 -35.67 -3.04 14.21
C ASP A 250 -36.26 -4.32 13.63
N GLY A 251 -36.56 -5.26 14.53
CA GLY A 251 -37.61 -6.26 14.27
C GLY A 251 -39.03 -5.68 14.32
N ASP A 252 -39.20 -4.39 14.65
CA ASP A 252 -40.49 -3.74 14.85
C ASP A 252 -40.77 -2.64 13.81
N PRO A 253 -41.68 -2.86 12.84
CA PRO A 253 -42.00 -1.90 11.79
C PRO A 253 -42.80 -0.67 12.29
N THR A 254 -43.05 -0.54 13.59
CA THR A 254 -43.81 0.58 14.19
C THR A 254 -42.93 1.70 14.74
N VAL A 255 -41.60 1.53 14.77
CA VAL A 255 -40.67 2.57 15.19
C VAL A 255 -40.64 3.68 14.13
N THR A 256 -41.18 4.85 14.48
CA THR A 256 -41.11 6.03 13.62
C THR A 256 -39.74 6.68 13.83
N TYR A 257 -38.85 6.52 12.85
CA TYR A 257 -37.53 7.15 12.91
C TYR A 257 -37.65 8.67 12.97
N ASP A 258 -36.86 9.28 13.86
CA ASP A 258 -36.67 10.72 13.84
C ASP A 258 -36.03 11.11 12.49
N THR A 259 -36.78 11.89 11.70
CA THR A 259 -36.40 12.39 10.37
C THR A 259 -35.79 13.78 10.43
N THR A 260 -35.48 14.30 11.63
CA THR A 260 -34.79 15.57 11.75
C THR A 260 -33.48 15.55 10.95
N PRO A 261 -33.20 16.61 10.16
CA PRO A 261 -31.95 16.70 9.41
C PRO A 261 -30.77 16.61 10.37
N TYR A 262 -29.97 15.56 10.22
CA TYR A 262 -28.81 15.36 11.07
C TYR A 262 -27.78 16.47 10.83
N SER A 263 -27.37 17.12 11.92
CA SER A 263 -26.20 18.00 11.87
C SER A 263 -24.97 17.11 11.75
N GLN A 264 -24.27 17.23 10.62
CA GLN A 264 -23.06 16.47 10.34
C GLN A 264 -22.10 16.55 11.54
N PRO A 265 -21.43 15.45 11.93
CA PRO A 265 -20.56 15.48 13.11
C PRO A 265 -19.44 16.47 12.84
N ASP A 266 -19.16 17.37 13.79
CA ASP A 266 -17.97 18.20 13.71
C ASP A 266 -16.75 17.34 14.08
N ILE A 267 -16.22 16.59 13.11
CA ILE A 267 -15.08 15.69 13.32
C ILE A 267 -13.80 16.47 13.64
N ASP A 268 -13.70 17.73 13.22
CA ASP A 268 -12.53 18.57 13.43
C ASP A 268 -12.32 18.94 14.91
N ARG A 269 -13.37 18.85 15.73
CA ARG A 269 -13.26 19.02 17.18
C ARG A 269 -12.30 18.01 17.84
N TYR A 270 -12.07 16.85 17.23
CA TYR A 270 -11.22 15.77 17.76
C TYR A 270 -9.74 15.93 17.40
N ARG A 271 -9.37 16.94 16.61
CA ARG A 271 -7.97 17.16 16.18
C ARG A 271 -6.96 17.20 17.35
N PRO A 272 -7.18 17.94 18.45
CA PRO A 272 -6.22 17.99 19.55
C PRO A 272 -6.05 16.63 20.24
N ALA A 273 -7.17 15.91 20.42
CA ALA A 273 -7.19 14.58 21.00
C ALA A 273 -6.42 13.58 20.13
N LEU A 274 -6.64 13.60 18.81
CA LEU A 274 -5.95 12.73 17.86
C LEU A 274 -4.42 12.96 17.87
N ILE A 275 -3.97 14.22 17.93
CA ILE A 275 -2.54 14.56 18.04
C ILE A 275 -1.95 14.02 19.36
N SER A 276 -2.67 14.18 20.47
CA SER A 276 -2.24 13.67 21.78
C SER A 276 -2.14 12.14 21.77
N THR A 277 -3.13 11.48 21.18
CA THR A 277 -3.18 10.03 21.04
C THR A 277 -2.02 9.49 20.21
N VAL A 278 -1.70 10.09 19.06
CA VAL A 278 -0.54 9.65 18.27
C VAL A 278 0.76 9.76 19.07
N ARG A 279 0.95 10.84 19.85
CA ARG A 279 2.12 10.96 20.74
C ARG A 279 2.16 9.86 21.81
N SER A 280 1.00 9.50 22.36
CA SER A 280 0.88 8.40 23.33
C SER A 280 1.24 7.06 22.69
N VAL A 281 0.69 6.75 21.51
CA VAL A 281 1.03 5.56 20.71
C VAL A 281 2.53 5.50 20.41
N MET A 282 3.12 6.59 19.91
CA MET A 282 4.57 6.67 19.67
C MET A 282 5.38 6.40 20.95
N THR A 283 4.96 6.93 22.09
CA THR A 283 5.64 6.68 23.37
C THR A 283 5.58 5.20 23.75
N LYS A 284 4.39 4.58 23.66
CA LYS A 284 4.19 3.16 23.99
C LYS A 284 4.99 2.23 23.08
N LEU A 285 5.10 2.55 21.78
CA LEU A 285 5.92 1.76 20.85
C LEU A 285 7.43 1.79 21.18
N LYS A 286 7.94 2.83 21.84
CA LYS A 286 9.35 2.90 22.28
C LYS A 286 9.61 2.15 23.59
N MET A 287 8.58 2.06 24.43
CA MET A 287 8.64 1.46 25.76
C MET A 287 7.46 0.49 25.92
N PRO A 288 7.48 -0.66 25.23
CA PRO A 288 6.41 -1.64 25.42
C PRO A 288 6.44 -2.11 26.88
N GLU A 289 5.33 -1.95 27.58
CA GLU A 289 5.16 -2.55 28.90
C GLU A 289 5.15 -4.07 28.72
N LEU A 290 6.08 -4.74 29.43
CA LEU A 290 6.27 -6.18 29.46
C LEU A 290 5.31 -6.85 30.45
#